data_AF-A0A832FS54-F1
#
_entry.id   AF-A0A832FS54-F1
#
_cell.length_a   1.000
_cell.length_b   1.000
_cell.length_c   1.000
_cell.angle_alpha   90.00
_cell.angle_beta   90.00
_cell.angle_gamma   90.00
#
_symmetry.space_group_name_H-M   'P 1'
#
loop_
_entity.id
_entity.type
_entity.pdbx_description
1 polymer ?
#
loop_
_entity_poly.entity_id
_entity_poly.type
_entity_poly.pdbx_seq_one_letter_code
_entity_poly.pdbx_strand_id
1 'polypeptide(L)'
;METSLGVDIISRDPRIYAMVIVSREGNKLLPVLKESGSRLKLLKLIKSYSPVYMGIDSTEEFSRNDLEKLSKYVSIVQVTGKFDDFTALPVIAKRFKINLNPKNPFDEAYALAVLPLEGVGYKLKLYEDETEILVSPGRSLGRGGYSQGRYQRRTFALIKHKVREIEKELSN
;
A
#
# COMPACT_ATOMS: atom_id res chain seq x y z
N MET A 1 21.41 -1.76 -5.95
CA MET A 1 20.96 -0.37 -6.07
C MET A 1 19.50 -0.35 -5.75
N GLU A 2 19.07 0.58 -4.90
CA GLU A 2 17.68 0.72 -4.52
C GLU A 2 17.04 1.79 -5.40
N THR A 3 15.95 1.45 -6.08
CA THR A 3 15.28 2.35 -7.01
C THR A 3 13.92 2.76 -6.45
N SER A 4 13.50 3.98 -6.76
CA SER A 4 12.17 4.50 -6.47
C SER A 4 11.60 5.18 -7.70
N LEU A 5 10.30 5.07 -7.87
CA LEU A 5 9.55 5.63 -8.98
C LEU A 5 8.59 6.70 -8.45
N GLY A 6 8.62 7.89 -9.02
CA GLY A 6 7.61 8.91 -8.76
C GLY A 6 6.70 9.08 -9.96
N VAL A 7 5.41 9.25 -9.70
CA VAL A 7 4.36 9.28 -10.72
C VAL A 7 3.40 10.41 -10.45
N ASP A 8 3.18 11.24 -11.48
CA ASP A 8 2.26 12.38 -11.48
C ASP A 8 1.40 12.37 -12.76
N ILE A 9 0.18 12.92 -12.74
CA ILE A 9 -0.70 12.95 -13.91
C ILE A 9 -0.51 14.25 -14.71
N ILE A 10 -0.07 14.11 -15.96
CA ILE A 10 0.04 15.23 -16.92
C ILE A 10 -1.31 15.52 -17.57
N SER A 11 -2.04 14.47 -17.97
CA SER A 11 -3.34 14.58 -18.63
C SER A 11 -4.26 13.49 -18.11
N ARG A 12 -5.54 13.81 -17.92
CA ARG A 12 -6.57 12.86 -17.45
C ARG A 12 -7.30 12.18 -18.59
N ASP A 13 -7.37 12.81 -19.76
CA ASP A 13 -8.01 12.27 -20.96
C ASP A 13 -7.26 12.69 -22.24
N PRO A 14 -6.52 11.78 -22.90
CA PRO A 14 -6.18 10.44 -22.43
C PRO A 14 -5.28 10.50 -21.18
N ARG A 15 -5.35 9.46 -20.33
CA ARG A 15 -4.55 9.43 -19.09
C ARG A 15 -3.06 9.24 -19.38
N ILE A 16 -2.26 10.26 -19.11
CA ILE A 16 -0.80 10.31 -19.33
C ILE A 16 -0.11 10.67 -18.02
N TYR A 17 0.90 9.88 -17.66
CA TYR A 17 1.70 10.08 -16.45
C TYR A 17 3.06 10.68 -16.78
N ALA A 18 3.57 11.55 -15.92
CA ALA A 18 4.99 11.83 -15.76
C ALA A 18 5.59 10.77 -14.84
N MET A 19 6.70 10.16 -15.23
CA MET A 19 7.36 9.10 -14.47
C MET A 19 8.85 9.40 -14.36
N VAL A 20 9.37 9.34 -13.14
CA VAL A 20 10.80 9.54 -12.87
C VAL A 20 11.31 8.40 -12.02
N ILE A 21 12.39 7.75 -12.45
CA ILE A 21 13.08 6.71 -11.68
C ILE A 21 14.33 7.31 -11.08
N VAL A 22 14.49 7.15 -9.77
CA VAL A 22 15.67 7.56 -9.02
C VAL A 22 16.35 6.32 -8.46
N SER A 23 17.68 6.26 -8.60
CA SER A 23 18.53 5.26 -7.97
C SER A 23 19.23 5.86 -6.75
N ARG A 24 19.27 5.10 -5.67
CA ARG A 24 20.07 5.38 -4.48
C ARG A 24 21.37 4.58 -4.52
N GLU A 25 22.49 5.32 -4.54
CA GLU A 25 23.85 4.81 -4.45
C GLU A 25 24.57 5.47 -3.28
N GLY A 26 24.60 4.78 -2.13
CA GLY A 26 25.04 5.39 -0.87
C GLY A 26 24.14 6.57 -0.49
N ASN A 27 24.75 7.75 -0.33
CA ASN A 27 24.02 8.99 -0.02
C ASN A 27 23.62 9.79 -1.27
N LYS A 28 23.85 9.27 -2.48
CA LYS A 28 23.50 9.97 -3.72
C LYS A 28 22.19 9.44 -4.26
N LEU A 29 21.31 10.36 -4.63
CA LEU A 29 20.08 10.11 -5.36
C LEU A 29 20.26 10.64 -6.77
N LEU A 30 20.16 9.76 -7.77
CA LEU A 30 20.38 10.10 -9.17
C LEU A 30 19.16 9.73 -9.99
N PRO A 31 18.56 10.68 -10.75
CA PRO A 31 17.53 10.33 -11.72
C PRO A 31 18.16 9.53 -12.85
N VAL A 32 17.66 8.31 -13.08
CA VAL A 32 18.14 7.41 -14.14
C VAL A 32 17.18 7.36 -15.34
N LEU A 33 15.93 7.78 -15.15
CA LEU A 33 14.93 7.85 -16.22
C LEU A 33 13.95 9.00 -15.96
N LYS A 34 13.59 9.72 -17.03
CA LYS A 34 12.44 10.65 -17.07
C LYS A 34 11.63 10.36 -18.32
N GLU A 35 10.40 9.92 -18.17
CA GLU A 35 9.54 9.60 -19.30
C GLU A 35 8.08 9.90 -19.01
N SER A 36 7.33 10.26 -20.04
CA SER A 36 5.88 10.30 -19.98
C SER A 36 5.28 9.10 -20.72
N GLY A 37 4.04 8.75 -20.36
CA GLY A 37 3.29 7.75 -21.12
C GLY A 37 2.05 7.22 -20.42
N SER A 38 1.47 6.19 -21.02
CA SER A 38 0.25 5.56 -20.54
C SER A 38 0.51 4.62 -19.36
N ARG A 39 -0.60 4.13 -18.77
CA ARG A 39 -0.60 3.08 -17.74
C ARG A 39 0.20 1.83 -18.14
N LEU A 40 0.19 1.46 -19.42
CA LEU A 40 0.95 0.30 -19.89
C LEU A 40 2.46 0.54 -19.78
N LYS A 41 2.91 1.77 -20.05
CA LYS A 41 4.31 2.16 -19.90
C LYS A 41 4.72 2.20 -18.44
N LEU A 42 3.87 2.74 -17.57
CA LEU A 42 4.07 2.69 -16.11
C LEU A 42 4.32 1.26 -15.61
N LEU A 43 3.44 0.31 -15.99
CA LEU A 43 3.60 -1.09 -15.59
C LEU A 43 4.89 -1.72 -16.13
N LYS A 44 5.29 -1.38 -17.36
CA LYS A 44 6.57 -1.84 -17.93
C LYS A 44 7.75 -1.33 -17.11
N LEU A 45 7.76 -0.03 -16.77
CA LEU A 45 8.84 0.56 -15.99
C LEU A 45 8.96 -0.07 -14.60
N ILE A 46 7.84 -0.28 -13.90
CA ILE A 46 7.84 -0.97 -12.60
C ILE A 46 8.45 -2.36 -12.73
N LYS A 47 8.10 -3.13 -13.75
CA LYS A 47 8.66 -4.47 -13.96
C LYS A 47 10.14 -4.45 -14.35
N SER A 48 10.56 -3.50 -15.18
CA SER A 48 11.94 -3.40 -15.68
C SER A 48 12.92 -2.93 -14.60
N TYR A 49 12.51 -1.98 -13.76
CA TYR A 49 13.39 -1.36 -12.76
C TYR A 49 13.17 -1.88 -11.34
N SER A 50 12.09 -2.64 -11.11
CA SER A 50 11.71 -3.20 -9.81
C SER A 50 11.87 -2.19 -8.65
N PRO A 51 11.26 -0.99 -8.75
CA PRO A 51 11.40 0.03 -7.72
C PRO A 51 10.84 -0.48 -6.40
N VAL A 52 11.52 -0.15 -5.29
CA VAL A 52 11.05 -0.48 -3.95
C VAL A 52 9.80 0.32 -3.62
N TYR A 53 9.81 1.61 -3.99
CA TYR A 53 8.71 2.55 -3.76
C TYR A 53 8.14 3.13 -5.05
N MET A 54 6.84 3.39 -5.04
CA MET A 54 6.14 4.21 -6.03
C MET A 54 5.49 5.38 -5.29
N GLY A 55 6.06 6.57 -5.38
CA GLY A 55 5.50 7.78 -4.81
C GLY A 55 4.41 8.38 -5.69
N ILE A 56 3.30 8.74 -5.06
CA ILE A 56 2.18 9.47 -5.67
C ILE A 56 1.80 10.67 -4.79
N ASP A 57 1.19 11.69 -5.39
CA ASP A 57 0.67 12.84 -4.66
C ASP A 57 -0.67 12.51 -3.99
N SER A 58 -1.58 11.83 -4.70
CA SER A 58 -2.93 11.51 -4.28
C SER A 58 -3.37 10.14 -4.78
N THR A 59 -4.05 9.39 -3.92
CA THR A 59 -4.64 8.08 -4.28
C THR A 59 -5.85 8.20 -5.19
N GLU A 60 -6.52 9.35 -5.19
CA GLU A 60 -7.73 9.61 -6.00
C GLU A 60 -7.43 9.67 -7.51
N GLU A 61 -6.16 9.88 -7.85
CA GLU A 61 -5.66 9.89 -9.22
C GLU A 61 -5.73 8.51 -9.88
N PHE A 62 -5.74 7.43 -9.07
CA PHE A 62 -5.74 6.05 -9.51
C PHE A 62 -7.05 5.33 -9.17
N SER A 63 -7.46 4.39 -10.03
CA SER A 63 -8.56 3.50 -9.66
C SER A 63 -8.10 2.50 -8.59
N ARG A 64 -9.01 2.08 -7.70
CA ARG A 64 -8.70 1.07 -6.67
C ARG A 64 -8.09 -0.21 -7.27
N ASN A 65 -8.66 -0.72 -8.36
CA ASN A 65 -8.18 -1.90 -9.07
C ASN A 65 -6.76 -1.70 -9.63
N ASP A 66 -6.41 -0.48 -10.04
CA ASP A 66 -5.06 -0.17 -10.50
C ASP A 66 -4.07 -0.18 -9.35
N LEU A 67 -4.39 0.49 -8.25
CA LEU A 67 -3.57 0.47 -7.05
C LEU A 67 -3.35 -0.96 -6.55
N GLU A 68 -4.40 -1.78 -6.50
CA GLU A 68 -4.30 -3.19 -6.11
C GLU A 68 -3.36 -3.97 -7.03
N LYS A 69 -3.48 -3.81 -8.34
CA LYS A 69 -2.60 -4.49 -9.31
C LYS A 69 -1.15 -4.02 -9.20
N LEU A 70 -0.92 -2.71 -9.04
CA LEU A 70 0.41 -2.12 -8.94
C LEU A 70 1.09 -2.49 -7.61
N SER A 71 0.33 -2.53 -6.51
CA SER A 71 0.84 -2.86 -5.16
C SER A 71 1.47 -4.26 -5.05
N LYS A 72 1.13 -5.17 -5.97
CA LYS A 72 1.75 -6.49 -6.07
C LYS A 72 3.21 -6.46 -6.52
N TYR A 73 3.64 -5.35 -7.13
CA TYR A 73 4.97 -5.20 -7.71
C TYR A 73 5.81 -4.10 -7.04
N VAL A 74 5.17 -3.14 -6.36
CA VAL A 74 5.85 -1.99 -5.76
C VAL A 74 5.12 -1.51 -4.50
N SER A 75 5.86 -1.00 -3.50
CA SER A 75 5.26 -0.34 -2.34
C SER A 75 4.79 1.07 -2.70
N ILE A 76 3.48 1.27 -2.81
CA ILE A 76 2.92 2.59 -3.14
C ILE A 76 2.92 3.48 -1.90
N VAL A 77 3.42 4.72 -2.03
CA VAL A 77 3.54 5.71 -0.96
C VAL A 77 2.85 7.00 -1.38
N GLN A 78 1.87 7.44 -0.60
CA GLN A 78 1.26 8.75 -0.75
C GLN A 78 2.10 9.78 0.01
N VAL A 79 2.72 10.70 -0.72
CA VAL A 79 3.72 11.62 -0.16
C VAL A 79 3.07 12.77 0.60
N THR A 80 1.93 13.27 0.15
CA THR A 80 1.30 14.49 0.69
C THR A 80 0.50 14.28 1.98
N GLY A 81 0.45 13.06 2.52
CA GLY A 81 -0.29 12.77 3.75
C GLY A 81 -1.73 12.31 3.54
N LYS A 82 -2.43 12.08 4.65
CA LYS A 82 -3.87 11.72 4.69
C LYS A 82 -4.71 12.93 5.12
N PHE A 83 -6.04 12.82 5.08
CA PHE A 83 -6.98 13.92 5.36
C PHE A 83 -6.64 14.79 6.59
N ASP A 84 -6.24 14.20 7.73
CA ASP A 84 -5.93 14.94 8.97
C ASP A 84 -4.48 15.42 9.09
N ASP A 85 -3.58 14.98 8.20
CA ASP A 85 -2.15 15.32 8.20
C ASP A 85 -1.65 15.61 6.78
N PHE A 86 -2.44 16.38 6.05
CA PHE A 86 -2.11 16.75 4.67
C PHE A 86 -1.07 17.88 4.66
N THR A 87 0.00 17.69 3.92
CA THR A 87 0.98 18.72 3.60
C THR A 87 1.22 18.74 2.09
N ALA A 88 1.04 19.91 1.47
CA ALA A 88 1.22 20.06 0.03
C ALA A 88 2.65 19.69 -0.42
N LEU A 89 2.77 19.01 -1.57
CA LEU A 89 4.05 18.53 -2.12
C LEU A 89 5.14 19.61 -2.20
N PRO A 90 4.87 20.87 -2.63
CA PRO A 90 5.90 21.90 -2.67
C PRO A 90 6.48 22.27 -1.31
N VAL A 91 5.66 22.19 -0.25
CA VAL A 91 6.10 22.47 1.12
C VAL A 91 7.03 21.36 1.60
N ILE A 92 6.68 20.10 1.33
CA ILE A 92 7.51 18.93 1.65
C ILE A 92 8.82 18.99 0.86
N ALA A 93 8.74 19.15 -0.46
CA ALA A 93 9.89 19.21 -1.37
C ALA A 93 10.92 20.28 -0.93
N LYS A 94 10.45 21.46 -0.53
CA LYS A 94 11.30 22.54 -0.03
C LYS A 94 12.10 22.15 1.23
N ARG A 95 11.53 21.35 2.13
CA ARG A 95 12.25 20.84 3.33
C ARG A 95 13.42 19.93 2.95
N PHE A 96 13.29 19.22 1.83
CA PHE A 96 14.31 18.34 1.26
C PHE A 96 15.19 19.01 0.20
N LYS A 97 15.13 20.35 0.08
CA LYS A 97 15.89 21.16 -0.89
C LYS A 97 15.65 20.75 -2.35
N ILE A 98 14.46 20.22 -2.64
CA ILE A 98 14.01 19.90 -3.99
C ILE A 98 13.25 21.11 -4.54
N ASN A 99 13.72 21.66 -5.66
CA ASN A 99 13.07 22.78 -6.33
C ASN A 99 12.05 22.24 -7.33
N LEU A 100 10.79 22.65 -7.17
CA LEU A 100 9.71 22.31 -8.10
C LEU A 100 9.46 23.50 -9.02
N ASN A 101 9.49 23.27 -10.33
CA ASN A 101 8.92 24.19 -11.29
C ASN A 101 7.49 23.74 -11.64
N PRO A 102 6.45 24.50 -11.29
CA PRO A 102 5.05 24.12 -11.57
C PRO A 102 4.73 23.92 -13.06
N LYS A 103 5.60 24.39 -13.97
CA LYS A 103 5.45 24.17 -15.41
C LYS A 103 6.06 22.85 -15.90
N ASN A 104 6.77 22.14 -15.04
CA ASN A 104 7.49 20.93 -15.39
C ASN A 104 6.98 19.74 -14.54
N PRO A 105 6.09 18.89 -15.08
CA PRO A 105 5.53 17.77 -14.32
C PRO A 105 6.59 16.72 -13.92
N PHE A 106 7.76 16.71 -14.58
CA PHE A 106 8.86 15.83 -14.18
C PHE A 106 9.55 16.26 -12.89
N ASP A 107 9.42 17.51 -12.46
CA ASP A 107 9.99 17.95 -11.19
C ASP A 107 9.15 17.43 -10.02
N GLU A 108 7.82 17.43 -10.15
CA GLU A 108 6.92 16.83 -9.17
C GLU A 108 7.11 15.32 -9.10
N ALA A 109 7.13 14.64 -10.25
CA ALA A 109 7.44 13.21 -10.31
C ALA A 109 8.83 12.89 -9.74
N TYR A 110 9.84 13.75 -9.90
CA TYR A 110 11.14 13.56 -9.26
C TYR A 110 11.05 13.66 -7.73
N ALA A 111 10.35 14.67 -7.20
CA ALA A 111 10.15 14.78 -5.76
C ALA A 111 9.39 13.57 -5.19
N LEU A 112 8.35 13.10 -5.89
CA LEU A 112 7.62 11.90 -5.52
C LEU A 112 8.49 10.63 -5.56
N ALA A 113 9.51 10.57 -6.41
CA ALA A 113 10.47 9.46 -6.41
C ALA A 113 11.44 9.52 -5.21
N VAL A 114 11.94 10.72 -4.89
CA VAL A 114 12.94 10.94 -3.84
C VAL A 114 12.36 10.80 -2.44
N LEU A 115 11.23 11.45 -2.17
CA LEU A 115 10.69 11.59 -0.81
C LEU A 115 10.42 10.25 -0.10
N PRO A 116 9.90 9.20 -0.76
CA PRO A 116 9.78 7.87 -0.15
C PRO A 116 11.12 7.24 0.26
N LEU A 117 12.19 7.47 -0.49
CA LEU A 117 13.54 6.97 -0.13
C LEU A 117 14.08 7.66 1.12
N GLU A 118 13.66 8.90 1.35
CA GLU A 118 13.96 9.70 2.55
C GLU A 118 13.00 9.42 3.72
N GLY A 119 12.11 8.42 3.59
CA GLY A 119 11.17 8.04 4.65
C GLY A 119 9.95 8.94 4.78
N VAL A 120 9.63 9.72 3.74
CA VAL A 120 8.49 10.64 3.73
C VAL A 120 7.27 10.01 3.06
N GLY A 121 6.12 10.16 3.71
CA GLY A 121 4.82 9.77 3.18
C GLY A 121 4.23 8.56 3.89
N TYR A 122 3.06 8.15 3.41
CA TYR A 122 2.25 7.10 3.99
C TYR A 122 2.17 5.92 3.03
N LYS A 123 2.63 4.75 3.47
CA LYS A 123 2.53 3.53 2.67
C LYS A 123 1.06 3.11 2.56
N LEU A 124 0.61 2.90 1.33
CA LEU A 124 -0.72 2.35 1.08
C LEU A 124 -0.80 0.88 1.51
N LYS A 125 -1.79 0.58 2.35
CA LYS A 125 -2.16 -0.78 2.72
C LYS A 125 -3.53 -1.09 2.11
N LEU A 126 -3.52 -1.79 0.97
CA LEU A 126 -4.73 -2.12 0.20
C LEU A 126 -5.41 -3.42 0.64
N TYR A 127 -4.68 -4.23 1.42
CA TYR A 127 -5.19 -5.44 2.05
C TYR A 127 -5.07 -5.24 3.56
N GLU A 128 -6.15 -5.44 4.28
CA GLU A 128 -6.08 -5.62 5.73
C GLU A 128 -5.45 -6.98 6.02
N ASP A 129 -4.67 -7.06 7.09
CA ASP A 129 -4.17 -8.36 7.52
C ASP A 129 -5.35 -9.11 8.16
N GLU A 130 -5.75 -10.24 7.58
CA GLU A 130 -6.80 -11.09 8.13
C GLU A 130 -6.19 -12.15 9.04
N THR A 131 -6.82 -12.42 10.20
CA THR A 131 -6.42 -13.51 11.11
C THR A 131 -7.64 -14.37 11.40
N GLU A 132 -7.58 -15.64 11.01
CA GLU A 132 -8.64 -16.61 11.29
C GLU A 132 -8.40 -17.30 12.64
N ILE A 133 -9.41 -17.27 13.53
CA ILE A 133 -9.37 -17.95 14.83
C ILE A 133 -10.36 -19.11 14.83
N LEU A 134 -9.84 -20.33 14.69
CA LEU A 134 -10.66 -21.55 14.75
C LEU A 134 -10.82 -22.04 16.20
N VAL A 135 -12.07 -22.03 16.70
CA VAL A 135 -12.42 -22.63 18.00
C VAL A 135 -13.02 -24.00 17.79
N SER A 136 -12.34 -25.04 18.27
CA SER A 136 -12.75 -26.44 18.10
C SER A 136 -12.77 -27.20 19.43
N PRO A 137 -13.48 -28.34 19.53
CA PRO A 137 -13.45 -29.17 20.72
C PRO A 137 -12.07 -29.83 20.90
N GLY A 138 -11.53 -29.82 22.11
CA GLY A 138 -10.24 -30.47 22.42
C GLY A 138 -10.24 -32.02 22.39
N ARG A 139 -11.39 -32.66 22.16
CA ARG A 139 -11.54 -34.12 22.02
C ARG A 139 -12.62 -34.45 21.00
N SER A 140 -12.44 -35.56 20.28
CA SER A 140 -13.46 -36.07 19.37
C SER A 140 -14.71 -36.52 20.14
N LEU A 141 -15.87 -36.29 19.53
CA LEU A 141 -17.14 -36.80 20.03
C LEU A 141 -17.15 -38.32 19.73
N GLY A 142 -16.93 -39.15 20.75
CA GLY A 142 -16.76 -40.61 20.61
C GLY A 142 -17.96 -41.37 20.01
N ARG A 143 -17.83 -42.69 19.89
CA ARG A 143 -18.66 -43.59 19.04
C ARG A 143 -20.08 -43.96 19.51
N GLY A 144 -20.62 -43.44 20.61
CA GLY A 144 -21.97 -43.82 21.03
C GLY A 144 -22.24 -43.76 22.52
N GLY A 145 -23.51 -43.64 22.90
CA GLY A 145 -23.98 -43.82 24.27
C GLY A 145 -25.31 -43.10 24.54
N TYR A 146 -26.06 -43.58 25.54
CA TYR A 146 -27.36 -42.98 25.94
C TYR A 146 -27.26 -41.48 26.27
N SER A 147 -26.08 -40.97 26.68
CA SER A 147 -25.84 -39.57 27.03
C SER A 147 -25.14 -38.74 25.93
N GLN A 148 -24.84 -39.34 24.77
CA GLN A 148 -24.00 -38.72 23.74
C GLN A 148 -24.59 -37.40 23.19
N GLY A 149 -25.89 -37.38 22.90
CA GLY A 149 -26.56 -36.15 22.42
C GLY A 149 -26.60 -35.03 23.48
N ARG A 150 -26.51 -35.36 24.77
CA ARG A 150 -26.37 -34.35 25.84
C ARG A 150 -24.94 -33.80 25.86
N TYR A 151 -23.94 -34.67 25.74
CA TYR A 151 -22.53 -34.29 25.70
C TYR A 151 -22.21 -33.40 24.49
N GLN A 152 -22.68 -33.77 23.29
CA GLN A 152 -22.49 -32.95 22.07
C GLN A 152 -23.07 -31.54 22.24
N ARG A 153 -24.31 -31.44 22.73
CA ARG A 153 -24.97 -30.15 22.96
C ARG A 153 -24.20 -29.27 23.94
N ARG A 154 -23.72 -29.85 25.05
CA ARG A 154 -22.89 -29.13 26.03
C ARG A 154 -21.60 -28.62 25.38
N THR A 155 -20.90 -29.45 24.63
CA THR A 155 -19.65 -29.08 23.95
C THR A 155 -19.86 -27.95 22.95
N PHE A 156 -20.90 -28.02 22.11
CA PHE A 156 -21.21 -26.94 21.17
C PHE A 156 -21.62 -25.64 21.88
N ALA A 157 -22.34 -25.73 22.99
CA ALA A 157 -22.65 -24.55 23.80
C ALA A 157 -21.38 -23.88 24.37
N LEU A 158 -20.41 -24.68 24.83
CA LEU A 158 -19.12 -24.16 25.32
C LEU A 158 -18.30 -23.51 24.20
N ILE A 159 -18.25 -24.13 23.01
CA ILE A 159 -17.58 -23.55 21.84
C ILE A 159 -18.22 -22.21 21.48
N LYS A 160 -19.55 -22.17 21.36
CA LYS A 160 -20.29 -20.93 21.05
C LYS A 160 -20.03 -19.84 22.10
N HIS A 161 -19.97 -20.21 23.37
CA HIS A 161 -19.65 -19.26 24.44
C HIS A 161 -18.23 -18.71 24.29
N LYS A 162 -17.24 -19.58 24.04
CA LYS A 162 -15.84 -19.17 23.89
C LYS A 162 -15.63 -18.31 22.64
N VAL A 163 -16.30 -18.62 21.53
CA VAL A 163 -16.29 -17.77 20.32
C VAL A 163 -16.77 -16.35 20.66
N ARG A 164 -17.92 -16.21 21.34
CA ARG A 164 -18.46 -14.90 21.73
C ARG A 164 -17.57 -14.14 22.71
N GLU A 165 -16.87 -14.84 23.58
CA GLU A 165 -15.90 -14.25 24.51
C GLU A 165 -14.72 -13.67 23.74
N ILE A 166 -14.14 -14.42 22.80
CA ILE A 166 -13.06 -13.95 21.92
C ILE A 166 -13.54 -12.77 21.05
N GLU A 167 -14.72 -12.86 20.45
CA GLU A 167 -15.31 -11.76 19.65
C GLU A 167 -15.42 -10.47 20.48
N LYS A 168 -15.84 -10.59 21.74
CA LYS A 168 -15.97 -9.44 22.65
C LYS A 168 -14.61 -8.85 23.03
N GLU A 169 -13.59 -9.67 23.26
CA GLU A 169 -12.24 -9.20 23.54
C GLU A 169 -11.60 -8.51 22.33
N LEU A 170 -11.88 -8.97 21.11
CA LEU A 170 -11.35 -8.38 19.88
C LEU A 170 -12.10 -7.13 19.41
N SER A 171 -13.31 -6.90 19.89
CA SER A 171 -14.14 -5.73 19.51
C SER A 171 -14.02 -4.54 20.47
N ASN A 172 -13.26 -4.67 21.56
CA ASN A 172 -12.96 -3.62 22.54
C ASN A 172 -11.62 -2.95 22.25
#